data_AF-A0A1H2UW96-F1
#
_entry.id   AF-A0A1H2UW96-F1
#
_cell.length_a   1.000
_cell.length_b   1.000
_cell.length_c   1.000
_cell.angle_alpha   90.00
_cell.angle_beta   90.00
_cell.angle_gamma   90.00
#
_symmetry.space_group_name_H-M   'P 1'
#
loop_
_entity.id
_entity.type
_entity.pdbx_description
1 polymer ?
#
loop_
_entity_poly.entity_id
_entity_poly.type
_entity_poly.pdbx_seq_one_letter_code
_entity_poly.pdbx_strand_id
1 'polypeptide(L)'
;MRTAQILRHFATDGKLLPHAALRLAKAETLPSSALLNLEFSPRDYIAFLLSIDAEIEHCLMVQYLYAAYSLGGPQVPPEFRDAVRGWQEVILGIAKEEMGHLISVQNILRLIGAPLHMEREDYPWDVPFYPFPFMLEPLTLDSLAKYVYAESPVDWDGGELGDEIRRRVDSQTSSPHQVSELFNTLIPLVKDPNYLPDEAFQADTYPCQANWAEWGRGYQGVTGAIAWELSRPVPRMSWWHRSPAGMMSLTRSLPLRSKAKRLRVQTLHILCAFCVFMSICGKK
;
A
#
# COMPACT_ATOMS: atom_id res chain seq x y z
N MET A 1 -21.35 1.46 -24.76
CA MET A 1 -21.40 2.43 -25.87
C MET A 1 -20.03 3.08 -26.04
N ARG A 2 -19.24 2.49 -26.95
CA ARG A 2 -18.20 3.05 -27.83
C ARG A 2 -17.24 4.13 -27.31
N THR A 3 -16.02 3.66 -27.03
CA THR A 3 -14.70 4.30 -27.05
C THR A 3 -14.37 5.16 -28.29
N ALA A 4 -15.28 5.27 -29.26
CA ALA A 4 -15.05 5.90 -30.56
C ALA A 4 -15.29 7.42 -30.60
N GLN A 5 -15.80 8.04 -29.52
CA GLN A 5 -16.16 9.47 -29.53
C GLN A 5 -15.08 10.42 -28.99
N ILE A 6 -14.05 9.92 -28.29
CA ILE A 6 -12.96 10.77 -27.78
C ILE A 6 -11.92 11.11 -28.88
N LEU A 7 -11.96 10.41 -30.02
CA LEU A 7 -11.03 10.58 -31.15
C LEU A 7 -11.29 11.78 -32.07
N ARG A 8 -12.24 12.67 -31.77
CA ARG A 8 -12.55 13.82 -32.66
C ARG A 8 -11.93 15.17 -32.26
N HIS A 9 -11.23 15.28 -31.13
CA HIS A 9 -10.70 16.58 -30.67
C HIS A 9 -9.19 16.78 -30.83
N PHE A 10 -8.41 15.76 -31.20
CA PHE A 10 -6.95 15.89 -31.35
C PHE A 10 -6.43 15.67 -32.78
N ALA A 11 -7.32 15.53 -33.76
CA ALA A 11 -6.96 15.41 -35.17
C ALA A 11 -7.05 16.77 -35.87
N THR A 12 -6.16 17.70 -35.51
CA THR A 12 -5.74 18.76 -36.42
C THR A 12 -4.39 18.35 -37.00
N ASP A 13 -4.38 18.08 -38.31
CA ASP A 13 -3.23 17.74 -39.15
C ASP A 13 -2.71 16.30 -39.10
N GLY A 14 -3.60 15.32 -39.34
CA GLY A 14 -3.38 14.24 -40.31
C GLY A 14 -2.13 13.34 -40.25
N LYS A 15 -1.30 13.40 -39.21
CA LYS A 15 -0.18 12.49 -38.97
C LYS A 15 -0.11 12.16 -37.49
N LEU A 16 -0.59 10.96 -37.13
CA LEU A 16 -0.24 10.37 -35.84
C LEU A 16 1.29 10.25 -35.75
N LEU A 17 1.88 10.75 -34.66
CA LEU A 17 3.30 10.50 -34.39
C LEU A 17 3.52 8.96 -34.31
N PRO A 18 4.60 8.41 -34.89
CA PRO A 18 4.82 6.96 -34.96
C PRO A 18 4.74 6.25 -33.60
N HIS A 19 5.16 6.93 -32.53
CA HIS A 19 5.07 6.42 -31.16
C HIS A 19 3.63 6.36 -30.62
N ALA A 20 2.76 7.30 -31.00
CA ALA A 20 1.34 7.27 -30.62
C ALA A 20 0.58 6.15 -31.35
N ALA A 21 0.88 5.93 -32.63
CA ALA A 21 0.29 4.85 -33.43
C ALA A 21 0.72 3.45 -32.95
N LEU A 22 2.00 3.29 -32.57
CA LEU A 22 2.51 2.03 -32.02
C LEU A 22 1.94 1.71 -30.63
N ARG A 23 1.69 2.73 -29.80
CA ARG A 23 1.04 2.58 -28.49
C ARG A 23 -0.42 2.16 -28.61
N LEU A 24 -1.15 2.75 -29.57
CA LEU A 24 -2.56 2.43 -29.82
C LEU A 24 -2.77 1.00 -30.35
N ALA A 25 -1.91 0.51 -31.25
CA ALA A 25 -1.99 -0.85 -31.77
C ALA A 25 -1.68 -1.92 -30.69
N LYS A 26 -0.88 -1.57 -29.67
CA LYS A 26 -0.57 -2.47 -28.55
C LYS A 26 -1.70 -2.51 -27.51
N ALA A 27 -2.59 -1.52 -27.51
CA ALA A 27 -3.60 -1.35 -26.48
C ALA A 27 -4.77 -2.37 -26.58
N GLU A 28 -5.05 -2.95 -27.75
CA GLU A 28 -6.21 -3.83 -27.92
C GLU A 28 -6.06 -5.22 -27.27
N THR A 29 -4.87 -5.58 -26.77
CA THR A 29 -4.56 -6.92 -26.23
C THR A 29 -3.92 -6.91 -24.83
N LEU A 30 -3.75 -5.73 -24.24
CA LEU A 30 -3.08 -5.57 -22.95
C LEU A 30 -4.09 -5.54 -21.79
N PRO A 31 -3.74 -6.09 -20.62
CA PRO A 31 -4.55 -5.94 -19.42
C PRO A 31 -4.70 -4.45 -19.06
N SER A 32 -5.84 -4.08 -18.45
CA SER A 32 -6.20 -2.69 -18.13
C SER A 32 -5.08 -1.91 -17.41
N SER A 33 -4.36 -2.56 -16.49
CA SER A 33 -3.21 -1.97 -15.78
C SER A 33 -2.07 -1.54 -16.72
N ALA A 34 -1.79 -2.32 -17.76
CA ALA A 34 -0.76 -2.01 -18.75
C ALA A 34 -1.19 -0.89 -19.72
N LEU A 35 -2.51 -0.70 -19.92
CA LEU A 35 -3.04 0.43 -20.68
C LEU A 35 -2.89 1.74 -19.92
N LEU A 36 -3.29 1.75 -18.65
CA LEU A 36 -3.13 2.91 -17.78
C LEU A 36 -1.67 3.35 -17.69
N ASN A 37 -0.72 2.39 -17.56
CA ASN A 37 0.71 2.69 -17.54
C ASN A 37 1.18 3.50 -18.77
N LEU A 38 0.58 3.28 -19.94
CA LEU A 38 0.96 3.99 -21.18
C LEU A 38 0.38 5.40 -21.30
N GLU A 39 -0.66 5.72 -20.52
CA GLU A 39 -1.34 7.03 -20.49
C GLU A 39 -0.69 8.02 -19.52
N PHE A 40 -0.09 7.52 -18.44
CA PHE A 40 0.57 8.33 -17.42
C PHE A 40 2.06 8.54 -17.69
N SER A 41 2.64 9.56 -17.05
CA SER A 41 4.09 9.56 -16.84
C SER A 41 4.46 8.46 -15.82
N PRO A 42 5.67 7.88 -15.84
CA PRO A 42 6.06 6.85 -14.88
C PRO A 42 5.86 7.23 -13.42
N ARG A 43 6.14 8.49 -13.09
CA ARG A 43 5.93 9.04 -11.75
C ARG A 43 4.45 9.12 -11.39
N ASP A 44 3.61 9.60 -12.31
CA ASP A 44 2.18 9.75 -12.05
C ASP A 44 1.47 8.39 -11.98
N TYR A 45 1.93 7.40 -12.74
CA TYR A 45 1.43 6.04 -12.63
C TYR A 45 1.77 5.41 -11.27
N ILE A 46 3.00 5.60 -10.79
CA ILE A 46 3.39 5.15 -9.45
C ILE A 46 2.61 5.89 -8.37
N ALA A 47 2.39 7.20 -8.51
CA ALA A 47 1.55 7.97 -7.59
C ALA A 47 0.10 7.45 -7.58
N PHE A 48 -0.46 7.11 -8.74
CA PHE A 48 -1.77 6.48 -8.86
C PHE A 48 -1.84 5.13 -8.13
N LEU A 49 -0.86 4.25 -8.33
CA LEU A 49 -0.79 2.96 -7.62
C LEU A 49 -0.65 3.15 -6.09
N LEU A 50 0.14 4.13 -5.65
CA LEU A 50 0.28 4.48 -4.23
C LEU A 50 -0.98 5.12 -3.64
N SER A 51 -1.77 5.85 -4.43
CA SER A 51 -3.09 6.34 -4.00
C SER A 51 -4.05 5.17 -3.77
N ILE A 52 -4.06 4.18 -4.66
CA ILE A 52 -4.83 2.94 -4.46
C ILE A 52 -4.35 2.21 -3.20
N ASP A 53 -3.04 2.12 -2.99
CA ASP A 53 -2.45 1.53 -1.77
C ASP A 53 -2.96 2.25 -0.52
N ALA A 54 -2.87 3.58 -0.48
CA ALA A 54 -3.37 4.39 0.63
C ALA A 54 -4.87 4.16 0.90
N GLU A 55 -5.68 4.00 -0.15
CA GLU A 55 -7.11 3.69 -0.04
C GLU A 55 -7.34 2.31 0.57
N ILE A 56 -6.61 1.29 0.12
CA ILE A 56 -6.70 -0.08 0.65
C ILE A 56 -6.33 -0.10 2.13
N GLU A 57 -5.19 0.49 2.50
CA GLU A 57 -4.69 0.54 3.88
C GLU A 57 -5.68 1.27 4.80
N HIS A 58 -6.23 2.40 4.35
CA HIS A 58 -7.25 3.13 5.10
C HIS A 58 -8.54 2.30 5.25
N CYS A 59 -9.01 1.67 4.16
CA CYS A 59 -10.20 0.85 4.17
C CYS A 59 -10.06 -0.35 5.10
N LEU A 60 -8.95 -1.09 5.04
CA LEU A 60 -8.69 -2.24 5.89
C LEU A 60 -8.57 -1.82 7.36
N MET A 61 -7.84 -0.74 7.66
CA MET A 61 -7.78 -0.17 9.02
C MET A 61 -9.18 0.04 9.62
N VAL A 62 -10.07 0.73 8.88
CA VAL A 62 -11.41 1.08 9.37
C VAL A 62 -12.27 -0.17 9.54
N GLN A 63 -12.14 -1.14 8.64
CA GLN A 63 -12.85 -2.42 8.72
C GLN A 63 -12.39 -3.25 9.92
N TYR A 64 -11.08 -3.37 10.17
CA TYR A 64 -10.56 -4.06 11.34
C TYR A 64 -11.01 -3.39 12.64
N LEU A 65 -11.04 -2.05 12.70
CA LEU A 65 -11.59 -1.32 13.85
C LEU A 65 -13.06 -1.70 14.08
N TYR A 66 -13.89 -1.67 13.03
CA TYR A 66 -15.31 -2.02 13.15
C TYR A 66 -15.49 -3.47 13.59
N ALA A 67 -14.78 -4.42 12.95
CA ALA A 67 -14.82 -5.84 13.29
C ALA A 67 -14.40 -6.08 14.76
N ALA A 68 -13.32 -5.45 15.21
CA ALA A 68 -12.88 -5.55 16.59
C ALA A 68 -13.91 -5.00 17.59
N TYR A 69 -14.51 -3.83 17.31
CA TYR A 69 -15.51 -3.23 18.20
C TYR A 69 -16.88 -3.92 18.13
N SER A 70 -17.11 -4.80 17.16
CA SER A 70 -18.28 -5.66 17.12
C SER A 70 -18.20 -6.87 18.07
N LEU A 71 -16.99 -7.19 18.57
CA LEU A 71 -16.77 -8.29 19.51
C LEU A 71 -17.10 -7.91 20.96
N GLY A 72 -17.49 -8.93 21.74
CA GLY A 72 -17.77 -8.80 23.16
C GLY A 72 -19.25 -8.55 23.46
N GLY A 73 -19.52 -8.00 24.65
CA GLY A 73 -20.88 -7.68 25.10
C GLY A 73 -21.57 -8.77 25.92
N PRO A 74 -22.79 -8.48 26.44
CA PRO A 74 -23.53 -9.39 27.33
C PRO A 74 -23.91 -10.73 26.69
N GLN A 75 -23.97 -10.80 25.36
CA GLN A 75 -24.30 -12.00 24.59
C GLN A 75 -23.20 -13.08 24.64
N VAL A 76 -21.98 -12.73 25.06
CA VAL A 76 -20.86 -13.68 25.15
C VAL A 76 -20.95 -14.46 26.47
N PRO A 77 -21.06 -15.81 26.42
CA PRO A 77 -21.06 -16.65 27.61
C PRO A 77 -19.81 -16.40 28.47
N PRO A 78 -19.93 -16.37 29.82
CA PRO A 78 -18.81 -16.06 30.72
C PRO A 78 -17.50 -16.80 30.41
N GLU A 79 -17.60 -18.07 30.04
CA GLU A 79 -16.48 -18.96 29.71
C GLU A 79 -15.69 -18.54 28.46
N PHE A 80 -16.29 -17.79 27.53
CA PHE A 80 -15.64 -17.35 26.30
C PHE A 80 -15.17 -15.89 26.33
N ARG A 81 -15.48 -15.13 27.39
CA ARG A 81 -15.19 -13.68 27.45
C ARG A 81 -13.71 -13.36 27.32
N ASP A 82 -12.85 -14.14 27.97
CA ASP A 82 -11.40 -13.93 27.88
C ASP A 82 -10.86 -14.24 26.49
N ALA A 83 -11.39 -15.28 25.82
CA ALA A 83 -11.02 -15.62 24.44
C ALA A 83 -11.46 -14.52 23.46
N VAL A 84 -12.70 -14.05 23.57
CA VAL A 84 -13.24 -12.97 22.72
C VAL A 84 -12.47 -11.66 22.92
N ARG A 85 -12.08 -11.35 24.17
CA ARG A 85 -11.21 -10.20 24.45
C ARG A 85 -9.85 -10.35 23.76
N GLY A 86 -9.25 -11.55 23.81
CA GLY A 86 -7.99 -11.82 23.11
C GLY A 86 -8.09 -11.63 21.59
N TRP A 87 -9.17 -12.11 20.96
CA TRP A 87 -9.42 -11.89 19.52
C TRP A 87 -9.58 -10.41 19.19
N GLN A 88 -10.32 -9.66 20.01
CA GLN A 88 -10.47 -8.21 19.86
C GLN A 88 -9.11 -7.51 19.95
N GLU A 89 -8.26 -7.88 20.91
CA GLU A 89 -6.92 -7.31 21.08
C GLU A 89 -6.02 -7.59 19.85
N VAL A 90 -6.10 -8.80 19.28
CA VAL A 90 -5.37 -9.15 18.04
C VAL A 90 -5.83 -8.28 16.87
N ILE A 91 -7.13 -8.16 16.63
CA ILE A 91 -7.67 -7.39 15.50
C ILE A 91 -7.38 -5.89 15.66
N LEU A 92 -7.51 -5.35 16.87
CA LEU A 92 -7.08 -3.97 17.16
C LEU A 92 -5.57 -3.79 16.95
N GLY A 93 -4.79 -4.85 17.14
CA GLY A 93 -3.38 -4.85 16.84
C GLY A 93 -3.11 -4.75 15.35
N ILE A 94 -3.80 -5.52 14.51
CA ILE A 94 -3.73 -5.46 13.05
C ILE A 94 -4.16 -4.08 12.55
N ALA A 95 -5.27 -3.53 13.06
CA ALA A 95 -5.72 -2.18 12.69
C ALA A 95 -4.66 -1.08 12.93
N LYS A 96 -3.81 -1.23 13.97
CA LYS A 96 -2.68 -0.32 14.22
C LYS A 96 -1.51 -0.54 13.27
N GLU A 97 -1.33 -1.77 12.78
CA GLU A 97 -0.34 -2.09 11.75
C GLU A 97 -0.74 -1.40 10.44
N GLU A 98 -2.02 -1.46 10.05
CA GLU A 98 -2.56 -0.73 8.87
C GLU A 98 -2.43 0.80 9.00
N MET A 99 -2.58 1.38 10.21
CA MET A 99 -2.26 2.81 10.44
C MET A 99 -0.82 3.15 10.07
N GLY A 100 0.09 2.23 10.36
CA GLY A 100 1.51 2.37 10.07
C GLY A 100 1.84 2.20 8.60
N HIS A 101 1.13 1.29 7.93
CA HIS A 101 1.20 1.13 6.48
C HIS A 101 0.73 2.39 5.77
N LEU A 102 -0.46 2.91 6.14
CA LEU A 102 -1.00 4.15 5.59
C LEU A 102 -0.01 5.32 5.70
N ILE A 103 0.58 5.54 6.88
CA ILE A 103 1.60 6.59 7.09
C ILE A 103 2.83 6.38 6.18
N SER A 104 3.24 5.14 6.01
CA SER A 104 4.40 4.78 5.18
C SER A 104 4.11 5.02 3.68
N VAL A 105 2.90 4.77 3.21
CA VAL A 105 2.46 5.14 1.85
C VAL A 105 2.46 6.66 1.67
N GLN A 106 1.95 7.41 2.66
CA GLN A 106 2.00 8.88 2.65
C GLN A 106 3.42 9.42 2.54
N ASN A 107 4.35 8.80 3.26
CA ASN A 107 5.78 9.12 3.19
C ASN A 107 6.34 8.89 1.77
N ILE A 108 6.00 7.78 1.12
CA ILE A 108 6.46 7.47 -0.25
C ILE A 108 5.85 8.44 -1.27
N LEU A 109 4.55 8.72 -1.20
CA LEU A 109 3.89 9.73 -2.03
C LEU A 109 4.60 11.08 -1.92
N ARG A 110 4.86 11.52 -0.68
CA ARG A 110 5.57 12.76 -0.43
C ARG A 110 6.98 12.75 -1.00
N LEU A 111 7.68 11.62 -0.89
CA LEU A 111 9.05 11.44 -1.36
C LEU A 111 9.16 11.55 -2.89
N ILE A 112 8.17 11.08 -3.64
CA ILE A 112 8.13 11.28 -5.10
C ILE A 112 7.49 12.63 -5.48
N GLY A 113 7.16 13.48 -4.50
CA GLY A 113 6.52 14.78 -4.67
C GLY A 113 5.04 14.72 -5.05
N ALA A 114 4.40 13.57 -4.92
CA ALA A 114 2.96 13.43 -5.08
C ALA A 114 2.22 14.05 -3.87
N PRO A 115 0.95 14.47 -4.03
CA PRO A 115 0.13 14.88 -2.91
C PRO A 115 -0.10 13.71 -1.95
N LEU A 116 -0.41 14.02 -0.69
CA LEU A 116 -0.91 13.03 0.26
C LEU A 116 -2.30 12.57 -0.20
N HIS A 117 -2.61 11.30 0.05
CA HIS A 117 -3.87 10.68 -0.33
C HIS A 117 -4.53 10.06 0.89
N MET A 118 -5.53 10.77 1.46
CA MET A 118 -6.31 10.33 2.63
C MET A 118 -7.79 10.10 2.28
N GLU A 119 -8.14 10.38 1.03
CA GLU A 119 -9.50 10.19 0.52
C GLU A 119 -9.73 8.71 0.23
N ARG A 120 -11.00 8.35 0.17
CA ARG A 120 -11.47 7.03 -0.26
C ARG A 120 -12.46 7.29 -1.37
N GLU A 121 -12.35 6.56 -2.47
CA GLU A 121 -13.34 6.73 -3.52
C GLU A 121 -14.71 6.20 -3.12
N ASP A 122 -15.73 7.03 -3.35
CA ASP A 122 -17.12 6.75 -2.93
C ASP A 122 -17.89 5.90 -3.96
N TYR A 123 -17.37 5.76 -5.18
CA TYR A 123 -18.01 5.03 -6.27
C TYR A 123 -17.22 3.77 -6.66
N PRO A 124 -17.91 2.63 -6.92
CA PRO A 124 -17.25 1.42 -7.38
C PRO A 124 -16.76 1.64 -8.80
N TRP A 125 -15.49 2.00 -8.93
CA TRP A 125 -14.73 1.66 -10.12
C TRP A 125 -14.16 0.28 -9.88
N ASP A 126 -14.31 -0.63 -10.85
CA ASP A 126 -13.59 -1.90 -10.88
C ASP A 126 -12.10 -1.60 -11.08
N VAL A 127 -11.45 -1.04 -10.05
CA VAL A 127 -10.00 -0.90 -10.01
C VAL A 127 -9.44 -2.28 -9.68
N PRO A 128 -8.51 -2.82 -10.48
CA PRO A 128 -8.15 -4.25 -10.48
C PRO A 128 -7.34 -4.70 -9.25
N PHE A 129 -7.37 -3.94 -8.16
CA PHE A 129 -6.56 -4.15 -6.97
C PHE A 129 -7.36 -4.10 -5.66
N TYR A 130 -8.63 -3.70 -5.71
CA TYR A 130 -9.46 -3.64 -4.50
C TYR A 130 -9.83 -5.05 -4.05
N PRO A 131 -9.51 -5.46 -2.81
CA PRO A 131 -9.71 -6.85 -2.39
C PRO A 131 -11.16 -7.32 -2.48
N PHE A 132 -12.09 -6.46 -2.08
CA PHE A 132 -13.52 -6.67 -2.14
C PHE A 132 -14.24 -5.31 -1.97
N PRO A 133 -15.54 -5.18 -2.32
CA PRO A 133 -16.29 -3.96 -2.10
C PRO A 133 -16.26 -3.53 -0.64
N PHE A 134 -15.93 -2.27 -0.37
CA PHE A 134 -15.84 -1.74 0.98
C PHE A 134 -17.17 -1.89 1.72
N MET A 135 -17.16 -2.61 2.85
CA MET A 135 -18.31 -2.77 3.74
C MET A 135 -17.86 -2.84 5.20
N LEU A 136 -18.65 -2.23 6.09
CA LEU A 136 -18.46 -2.36 7.54
C LEU A 136 -19.31 -3.52 8.06
N GLU A 137 -18.65 -4.61 8.43
CA GLU A 137 -19.30 -5.85 8.85
C GLU A 137 -18.81 -6.28 10.24
N PRO A 138 -19.72 -6.78 11.11
CA PRO A 138 -19.30 -7.43 12.35
C PRO A 138 -18.34 -8.58 12.06
N LEU A 139 -17.53 -8.95 13.06
CA LEU A 139 -16.64 -10.11 12.91
C LEU A 139 -17.49 -11.40 12.88
N THR A 140 -17.44 -12.06 11.73
CA THR A 140 -18.03 -13.37 11.47
C THR A 140 -16.96 -14.23 10.79
N LEU A 141 -17.24 -15.52 10.57
CA LEU A 141 -16.35 -16.35 9.76
C LEU A 141 -16.25 -15.85 8.31
N ASP A 142 -17.28 -15.18 7.79
CA ASP A 142 -17.30 -14.68 6.43
C ASP A 142 -16.50 -13.38 6.26
N SER A 143 -16.58 -12.45 7.23
CA SER A 143 -15.74 -11.25 7.24
C SER A 143 -14.29 -11.58 7.59
N LEU A 144 -14.05 -12.55 8.47
CA LEU A 144 -12.69 -13.06 8.73
C LEU A 144 -12.08 -13.70 7.47
N ALA A 145 -12.85 -14.49 6.72
CA ALA A 145 -12.38 -15.09 5.47
C ALA A 145 -11.96 -14.02 4.44
N LYS A 146 -12.70 -12.91 4.33
CA LYS A 146 -12.32 -11.77 3.49
C LYS A 146 -10.96 -11.19 3.89
N TYR A 147 -10.74 -10.95 5.18
CA TYR A 147 -9.47 -10.41 5.67
C TYR A 147 -8.31 -11.37 5.41
N VAL A 148 -8.48 -12.65 5.76
CA VAL A 148 -7.42 -13.64 5.52
C VAL A 148 -7.11 -13.76 4.03
N TYR A 149 -8.13 -13.79 3.17
CA TYR A 149 -7.93 -13.84 1.72
C TYR A 149 -7.18 -12.61 1.20
N ALA A 150 -7.62 -11.40 1.57
CA ALA A 150 -7.02 -10.15 1.12
C ALA A 150 -5.54 -10.05 1.53
N GLU A 151 -5.23 -10.51 2.74
CA GLU A 151 -3.88 -10.48 3.32
C GLU A 151 -2.96 -11.61 2.83
N SER A 152 -3.52 -12.60 2.13
CA SER A 152 -2.76 -13.77 1.70
C SER A 152 -1.93 -13.50 0.45
N PRO A 153 -0.76 -14.13 0.31
CA PRO A 153 -0.05 -14.20 -0.97
C PRO A 153 -0.92 -14.84 -2.06
N VAL A 154 -0.76 -14.38 -3.31
CA VAL A 154 -1.47 -14.94 -4.49
C VAL A 154 -1.27 -16.45 -4.64
N ASP A 155 -0.11 -16.98 -4.21
CA ASP A 155 0.29 -18.39 -4.29
C ASP A 155 0.05 -19.16 -2.97
N TRP A 156 -0.70 -18.60 -2.02
CA TRP A 156 -0.99 -19.27 -0.77
C TRP A 156 -2.02 -20.38 -0.92
N ASP A 157 -1.58 -21.62 -0.71
CA ASP A 157 -2.43 -22.80 -0.76
C ASP A 157 -3.40 -22.87 0.44
N GLY A 158 -2.88 -22.79 1.67
CA GLY A 158 -3.67 -22.85 2.90
C GLY A 158 -4.34 -24.20 3.20
N GLY A 159 -4.13 -25.23 2.36
CA GLY A 159 -4.78 -26.54 2.48
C GLY A 159 -6.31 -26.44 2.58
N GLU A 160 -6.91 -27.31 3.40
CA GLU A 160 -8.37 -27.35 3.61
C GLU A 160 -8.94 -26.02 4.14
N LEU A 161 -8.18 -25.29 4.96
CA LEU A 161 -8.60 -23.98 5.47
C LEU A 161 -8.59 -22.92 4.38
N GLY A 162 -7.57 -22.93 3.52
CA GLY A 162 -7.50 -22.07 2.34
C GLY A 162 -8.66 -22.32 1.38
N ASP A 163 -9.02 -23.59 1.16
CA ASP A 163 -10.19 -23.96 0.35
C ASP A 163 -11.50 -23.46 0.95
N GLU A 164 -11.66 -23.56 2.27
CA GLU A 164 -12.82 -23.00 2.97
C GLU A 164 -12.90 -21.47 2.84
N ILE A 165 -11.78 -20.77 3.04
CA ILE A 165 -11.68 -19.31 2.91
C ILE A 165 -12.07 -18.88 1.49
N ARG A 166 -11.48 -19.51 0.46
CA ARG A 166 -11.80 -19.22 -0.94
C ARG A 166 -13.28 -19.43 -1.22
N ARG A 167 -13.87 -20.54 -0.78
CA ARG A 167 -15.32 -20.80 -0.94
C ARG A 167 -16.18 -19.72 -0.29
N ARG A 168 -15.83 -19.25 0.92
CA ARG A 168 -16.55 -18.16 1.60
C ARG A 168 -16.42 -16.85 0.84
N VAL A 169 -15.23 -16.52 0.34
CA VAL A 169 -15.00 -15.27 -0.40
C VAL A 169 -15.72 -15.28 -1.75
N ASP A 170 -15.63 -16.38 -2.50
CA ASP A 170 -16.30 -16.56 -3.80
C ASP A 170 -17.84 -16.46 -3.69
N SER A 171 -18.41 -16.81 -2.53
CA SER A 171 -19.84 -16.65 -2.28
C SER A 171 -20.28 -15.19 -2.05
N GLN A 172 -19.32 -14.30 -1.78
CA GLN A 172 -19.57 -12.91 -1.40
C GLN A 172 -19.22 -11.91 -2.51
N THR A 173 -18.27 -12.24 -3.39
CA THR A 173 -17.83 -11.37 -4.50
C THR A 173 -17.37 -12.19 -5.70
N SER A 174 -17.60 -11.67 -6.91
CA SER A 174 -17.19 -12.33 -8.16
C SER A 174 -15.77 -11.98 -8.62
N SER A 175 -15.13 -10.99 -7.99
CA SER A 175 -13.76 -10.54 -8.35
C SER A 175 -12.98 -10.17 -7.08
N PRO A 176 -12.62 -11.13 -6.23
CA PRO A 176 -11.80 -10.87 -5.06
C PRO A 176 -10.32 -10.70 -5.46
N HIS A 177 -9.64 -9.71 -4.90
CA HIS A 177 -8.22 -9.45 -5.13
C HIS A 177 -7.41 -9.63 -3.84
N GLN A 178 -6.14 -9.98 -3.97
CA GLN A 178 -5.19 -9.89 -2.86
C GLN A 178 -4.41 -8.59 -2.94
N VAL A 179 -4.09 -7.97 -1.80
CA VAL A 179 -3.30 -6.73 -1.78
C VAL A 179 -1.90 -6.95 -2.39
N SER A 180 -1.37 -8.17 -2.29
CA SER A 180 -0.10 -8.54 -2.91
C SER A 180 -0.07 -8.37 -4.44
N GLU A 181 -1.21 -8.38 -5.13
CA GLU A 181 -1.31 -8.09 -6.58
C GLU A 181 -0.85 -6.67 -6.91
N LEU A 182 -1.19 -5.69 -6.07
CA LEU A 182 -0.77 -4.29 -6.22
C LEU A 182 0.75 -4.17 -6.08
N PHE A 183 1.33 -4.76 -5.04
CA PHE A 183 2.76 -4.70 -4.79
C PHE A 183 3.59 -5.45 -5.84
N ASN A 184 3.09 -6.57 -6.34
CA ASN A 184 3.69 -7.29 -7.48
C ASN A 184 3.79 -6.41 -8.74
N THR A 185 2.89 -5.43 -8.88
CA THR A 185 2.93 -4.43 -9.94
C THR A 185 3.84 -3.24 -9.58
N LEU A 186 3.71 -2.70 -8.36
CA LEU A 186 4.37 -1.47 -7.93
C LEU A 186 5.89 -1.63 -7.72
N ILE A 187 6.33 -2.70 -7.05
CA ILE A 187 7.74 -2.88 -6.66
C ILE A 187 8.68 -2.93 -7.87
N PRO A 188 8.40 -3.69 -8.95
CA PRO A 188 9.26 -3.69 -10.13
C PRO A 188 9.44 -2.31 -10.76
N LEU A 189 8.39 -1.48 -10.77
CA LEU A 189 8.39 -0.14 -11.35
C LEU A 189 9.25 0.82 -10.52
N VAL A 190 9.13 0.78 -9.20
CA VAL A 190 9.97 1.57 -8.27
C VAL A 190 11.42 1.08 -8.28
N LYS A 191 11.66 -0.21 -8.53
CA LYS A 191 13.00 -0.79 -8.55
C LYS A 191 13.80 -0.40 -9.80
N ASP A 192 13.15 -0.22 -10.94
CA ASP A 192 13.82 0.10 -12.20
C ASP A 192 14.18 1.60 -12.29
N PRO A 193 15.49 1.96 -12.25
CA PRO A 193 15.92 3.36 -12.39
C PRO A 193 15.69 3.93 -13.80
N ASN A 194 15.45 3.09 -14.81
CA ASN A 194 15.12 3.55 -16.16
C ASN A 194 13.65 3.92 -16.28
N TYR A 195 12.77 3.30 -15.48
CA TYR A 195 11.35 3.62 -15.43
C TYR A 195 11.08 4.82 -14.52
N LEU A 196 11.47 4.73 -13.25
CA LEU A 196 11.41 5.84 -12.30
C LEU A 196 12.85 6.29 -12.00
N PRO A 197 13.35 7.42 -12.52
CA PRO A 197 14.71 7.90 -12.24
C PRO A 197 14.93 8.25 -10.76
N ASP A 198 16.18 8.20 -10.29
CA ASP A 198 16.53 8.55 -8.90
C ASP A 198 16.16 10.02 -8.61
N GLU A 199 16.25 10.88 -9.61
CA GLU A 199 15.90 12.30 -9.53
C GLU A 199 14.41 12.54 -9.21
N ALA A 200 13.54 11.53 -9.34
CA ALA A 200 12.15 11.61 -8.92
C ALA A 200 11.99 11.66 -7.39
N PHE A 201 13.00 11.22 -6.62
CA PHE A 201 12.97 11.17 -5.16
C PHE A 201 13.49 12.48 -4.55
N GLN A 202 12.58 13.24 -3.93
CA GLN A 202 12.79 14.56 -3.36
C GLN A 202 13.40 14.48 -1.95
N ALA A 203 14.73 14.50 -1.88
CA ALA A 203 15.47 14.34 -0.62
C ALA A 203 15.24 15.46 0.41
N ASP A 204 14.81 16.63 -0.04
CA ASP A 204 14.43 17.78 0.79
C ASP A 204 13.11 17.56 1.55
N THR A 205 12.30 16.57 1.17
CA THR A 205 11.09 16.19 1.91
C THR A 205 11.38 15.38 3.18
N TYR A 206 12.62 14.92 3.38
CA TYR A 206 13.02 14.09 4.52
C TYR A 206 12.66 14.66 5.90
N PRO A 207 12.83 15.97 6.18
CA PRO A 207 12.44 16.56 7.47
C PRO A 207 10.92 16.56 7.71
N CYS A 208 10.12 16.35 6.68
CA CYS A 208 8.66 16.31 6.75
C CYS A 208 8.10 14.88 6.75
N GLN A 209 8.97 13.87 6.81
CA GLN A 209 8.56 12.46 6.85
C GLN A 209 8.15 12.09 8.27
N ALA A 210 7.03 11.39 8.39
CA ALA A 210 6.60 10.83 9.67
C ALA A 210 7.56 9.72 10.08
N ASN A 211 8.08 9.76 11.31
CA ASN A 211 8.99 8.72 11.80
C ASN A 211 8.29 7.79 12.80
N TRP A 212 8.70 6.52 12.84
CA TRP A 212 8.13 5.50 13.74
C TRP A 212 8.15 5.93 15.21
N ALA A 213 9.18 6.65 15.65
CA ALA A 213 9.27 7.10 17.03
C ALA A 213 8.16 8.10 17.41
N GLU A 214 7.65 8.87 16.45
CA GLU A 214 6.56 9.84 16.65
C GLU A 214 5.18 9.18 16.73
N TRP A 215 4.88 8.23 15.85
CA TRP A 215 3.54 7.65 15.75
C TRP A 215 3.42 6.25 16.40
N GLY A 216 4.49 5.46 16.42
CA GLY A 216 4.48 4.12 17.00
C GLY A 216 4.36 4.08 18.53
N ARG A 217 4.73 5.18 19.24
CA ARG A 217 4.58 5.35 20.70
C ARG A 217 4.99 4.13 21.57
N GLY A 218 6.01 3.37 21.15
CA GLY A 218 6.50 2.19 21.86
C GLY A 218 5.70 0.90 21.62
N TYR A 219 4.77 0.90 20.66
CA TYR A 219 4.08 -0.30 20.19
C TYR A 219 5.08 -1.27 19.56
N GLN A 220 4.97 -2.57 19.83
CA GLN A 220 5.88 -3.59 19.25
C GLN A 220 5.22 -4.45 18.17
N GLY A 221 4.00 -4.10 17.71
CA GLY A 221 3.24 -4.93 16.75
C GLY A 221 2.73 -6.23 17.38
N VAL A 222 1.80 -6.91 16.70
CA VAL A 222 1.36 -8.27 17.06
C VAL A 222 2.42 -9.30 16.66
N THR A 223 3.31 -8.93 15.74
CA THR A 223 4.35 -9.82 15.17
C THR A 223 5.80 -9.40 15.45
N GLY A 224 6.08 -8.27 16.10
CA GLY A 224 7.46 -7.80 16.32
C GLY A 224 8.22 -7.39 15.06
N ALA A 225 7.74 -7.73 13.86
CA ALA A 225 8.44 -7.55 12.59
C ALA A 225 8.35 -6.10 12.08
N ILE A 226 7.17 -5.49 12.13
CA ILE A 226 6.94 -4.11 11.67
C ILE A 226 7.62 -3.12 12.62
N ALA A 227 7.48 -3.36 13.93
CA ALA A 227 8.13 -2.59 14.98
C ALA A 227 9.63 -2.90 15.16
N TRP A 228 10.22 -3.80 14.38
CA TRP A 228 11.67 -3.99 14.32
C TRP A 228 12.24 -3.28 13.10
N GLU A 229 11.62 -3.41 11.92
CA GLU A 229 12.16 -2.90 10.66
C GLU A 229 11.93 -1.39 10.48
N LEU A 230 10.72 -0.86 10.81
CA LEU A 230 10.44 0.59 10.82
C LEU A 230 11.08 1.31 12.02
N SER A 231 11.41 0.54 13.04
CA SER A 231 12.03 0.97 14.30
C SER A 231 13.55 0.92 14.26
N ARG A 232 14.15 0.37 13.20
CA ARG A 232 15.56 0.61 12.94
C ARG A 232 15.71 2.12 12.82
N PRO A 233 16.57 2.76 13.63
CA PRO A 233 16.96 4.11 13.31
C PRO A 233 17.42 4.06 11.85
N VAL A 234 16.83 4.91 10.98
CA VAL A 234 17.52 5.31 9.74
C VAL A 234 18.95 5.53 10.20
N PRO A 235 19.94 4.74 9.74
CA PRO A 235 21.23 4.60 10.40
C PRO A 235 21.67 6.00 10.74
N ARG A 236 21.71 6.33 12.03
CA ARG A 236 21.86 7.69 12.54
C ARG A 236 22.99 8.28 11.71
N MET A 237 22.66 9.14 10.74
CA MET A 237 23.69 9.66 9.87
C MET A 237 24.61 10.41 10.82
N SER A 238 25.82 9.89 11.04
CA SER A 238 26.84 10.40 11.94
C SER A 238 27.38 11.77 11.49
N TRP A 239 26.60 12.50 10.69
CA TRP A 239 26.94 13.68 9.93
C TRP A 239 26.04 14.87 10.29
N TRP A 240 25.04 14.68 11.17
CA TRP A 240 24.21 15.77 11.73
C TRP A 240 24.39 15.81 13.25
N HIS A 241 25.39 16.56 13.72
CA HIS A 241 25.44 17.02 15.10
C HIS A 241 24.65 18.32 15.22
N ARG A 242 23.69 18.38 16.15
CA ARG A 242 23.21 19.67 16.66
C ARG A 242 24.36 20.26 17.48
N SER A 243 25.06 21.25 16.94
CA SER A 243 26.04 21.99 17.72
C SER A 243 25.32 22.73 18.86
N PRO A 244 25.87 22.82 20.07
CA PRO A 244 25.21 23.48 21.22
C PRO A 244 24.85 24.95 20.98
N ALA A 245 25.34 25.58 19.89
CA ALA A 245 25.21 27.00 19.60
C ALA A 245 24.19 27.38 18.51
N GLY A 246 23.32 26.47 18.05
CA GLY A 246 22.13 26.84 17.25
C GLY A 246 22.39 27.40 15.84
N MET A 247 23.58 27.24 15.26
CA MET A 247 23.91 27.73 13.93
C MET A 247 24.14 26.56 12.95
N MET A 248 23.29 26.46 11.91
CA MET A 248 23.42 25.47 10.84
C MET A 248 24.66 25.80 9.98
N SER A 249 25.67 24.94 9.97
CA SER A 249 26.80 25.00 9.05
C SER A 249 26.84 23.73 8.20
N LEU A 250 26.79 23.89 6.87
CA LEU A 250 26.96 22.82 5.89
C LEU A 250 28.43 22.39 5.86
N THR A 251 28.75 21.24 6.43
CA THR A 251 30.03 20.59 6.12
C THR A 251 29.82 19.14 5.71
N ARG A 252 29.96 18.94 4.38
CA ARG A 252 29.92 17.71 3.54
C ARG A 252 28.55 17.11 3.24
N SER A 253 27.84 17.80 2.34
CA SER A 253 26.74 17.25 1.55
C SER A 253 27.22 16.09 0.66
N LEU A 254 26.70 14.88 0.92
CA LEU A 254 26.65 13.82 -0.08
C LEU A 254 26.02 14.38 -1.37
N PRO A 255 26.58 14.10 -2.57
CA PRO A 255 26.00 14.58 -3.83
C PRO A 255 24.56 14.11 -3.95
N LEU A 256 23.66 14.96 -4.46
CA LEU A 256 22.20 14.69 -4.53
C LEU A 256 21.87 13.30 -5.10
N ARG A 257 22.61 12.87 -6.11
CA ARG A 257 22.49 11.53 -6.74
C ARG A 257 22.70 10.36 -5.77
N SER A 258 23.57 10.53 -4.78
CA SER A 258 23.82 9.51 -3.74
C SER A 258 22.76 9.49 -2.63
N LYS A 259 22.05 10.61 -2.44
CA LYS A 259 20.89 10.67 -1.54
C LYS A 259 19.67 10.02 -2.19
N ALA A 260 19.41 10.36 -3.45
CA ALA A 260 18.32 9.82 -4.26
C ALA A 260 18.35 8.29 -4.37
N LYS A 261 19.53 7.69 -4.64
CA LYS A 261 19.71 6.23 -4.62
C LYS A 261 19.35 5.58 -3.29
N ARG A 262 19.71 6.22 -2.17
CA ARG A 262 19.38 5.70 -0.83
C ARG A 262 17.89 5.78 -0.56
N LEU A 263 17.23 6.84 -1.04
CA LEU A 263 15.79 7.02 -0.90
C LEU A 263 15.02 5.95 -1.66
N ARG A 264 15.43 5.61 -2.89
CA ARG A 264 14.85 4.44 -3.60
C ARG A 264 15.00 3.15 -2.80
N VAL A 265 16.21 2.86 -2.29
CA VAL A 265 16.45 1.65 -1.50
C VAL A 265 15.57 1.63 -0.25
N GLN A 266 15.39 2.78 0.40
CA GLN A 266 14.49 2.89 1.56
C GLN A 266 13.03 2.66 1.19
N THR A 267 12.55 3.25 0.10
CA THR A 267 11.19 2.99 -0.43
C THR A 267 10.99 1.52 -0.73
N LEU A 268 11.95 0.86 -1.38
CA LEU A 268 11.87 -0.56 -1.68
C LEU A 268 11.84 -1.43 -0.43
N HIS A 269 12.58 -1.08 0.63
CA HIS A 269 12.49 -1.81 1.89
C HIS A 269 11.11 -1.68 2.54
N ILE A 270 10.50 -0.48 2.50
CA ILE A 270 9.15 -0.26 3.03
C ILE A 270 8.13 -1.09 2.24
N LEU A 271 8.16 -1.01 0.91
CA LEU A 271 7.23 -1.78 0.05
C LEU A 271 7.41 -3.29 0.20
N CYS A 272 8.65 -3.78 0.29
CA CYS A 272 8.92 -5.20 0.51
C CYS A 272 8.51 -5.67 1.92
N ALA A 273 8.60 -4.80 2.93
CA ALA A 273 8.18 -5.14 4.29
C ALA A 273 6.67 -5.41 4.35
N PHE A 274 5.86 -4.67 3.58
CA PHE A 274 4.43 -4.98 3.40
C PHE A 274 4.23 -6.38 2.83
N CYS A 275 4.87 -6.74 1.71
CA CYS A 275 4.76 -8.08 1.13
C CYS A 275 5.18 -9.21 2.09
N VAL A 276 6.24 -9.00 2.87
CA VAL A 276 6.71 -10.00 3.84
C VAL A 276 5.70 -10.18 4.97
N PHE A 277 5.06 -9.09 5.43
CA PHE A 277 4.00 -9.16 6.43
C PHE A 277 2.81 -9.99 5.93
N MET A 278 2.32 -9.72 4.71
CA MET A 278 1.26 -10.50 4.05
C MET A 278 1.62 -12.00 4.02
N SER A 279 2.87 -12.32 3.68
CA SER A 279 3.39 -13.69 3.62
C SER A 279 3.51 -14.37 4.99
N ILE A 280 3.62 -13.60 6.08
CA ILE A 280 3.59 -14.11 7.46
C ILE A 280 2.16 -14.30 7.95
N CYS A 281 1.23 -13.41 7.59
CA CYS A 281 -0.18 -13.53 7.91
C CYS A 281 -0.81 -14.79 7.29
N GLY A 282 -0.48 -15.12 6.04
CA GLY A 282 -0.93 -16.38 5.42
C GLY A 282 -0.34 -17.67 6.05
N LYS A 283 0.72 -17.59 6.86
CA LYS A 283 1.33 -18.78 7.49
C LYS A 283 0.73 -19.14 8.86
N LYS A 284 -0.22 -18.36 9.38
CA LYS A 284 -0.80 -18.54 10.72
C LYS A 284 -2.24 -19.02 10.65
#